data_AF-A0A967XED1-F1
#
_entry.id   AF-A0A967XED1-F1
#
_cell.length_a   1.000
_cell.length_b   1.000
_cell.length_c   1.000
_cell.angle_alpha   90.00
_cell.angle_beta   90.00
_cell.angle_gamma   90.00
#
_symmetry.space_group_name_H-M   'P 1'
#
loop_
_entity.id
_entity.type
_entity.pdbx_description
1 polymer ?
#
loop_
_entity_poly.entity_id
_entity_poly.type
_entity_poly.pdbx_seq_one_letter_code
_entity_poly.pdbx_strand_id
1 'polypeptide(L)'
;MAETIIVPQQALATREGRPGLFVVMEDGKSVAWREVEVGIRDGERVEVAGEGLRGQVVVLGQQLLGDGSPIVISNGSEARP
;
A
#
# COMPACT_ATOMS: atom_id res chain seq x y z
N MET A 1 8.94 -9.66 11.57
CA MET A 1 9.10 -10.74 10.56
C MET A 1 8.63 -10.16 9.25
N ALA A 2 9.48 -10.17 8.21
CA ALA A 2 9.11 -9.67 6.90
C ALA A 2 8.04 -10.56 6.26
N GLU A 3 7.07 -9.92 5.62
CA GLU A 3 5.91 -10.53 4.99
C GLU A 3 5.97 -10.18 3.51
N THR A 4 5.73 -11.17 2.65
CA THR A 4 5.66 -10.97 1.20
C THR A 4 4.22 -11.04 0.77
N ILE A 5 3.74 -9.98 0.13
CA ILE A 5 2.36 -9.87 -0.37
C ILE A 5 2.36 -9.45 -1.84
N ILE A 6 1.30 -9.81 -2.55
CA ILE A 6 1.06 -9.34 -3.91
C ILE A 6 0.06 -8.20 -3.84
N VAL A 7 0.45 -7.04 -4.36
CA VAL A 7 -0.38 -5.84 -4.41
C VAL A 7 -0.54 -5.36 -5.85
N PRO A 8 -1.58 -4.57 -6.18
CA PRO A 8 -1.62 -3.85 -7.44
C PRO A 8 -0.39 -2.94 -7.55
N GLN A 9 0.21 -2.84 -8.74
CA GLN A 9 1.33 -1.93 -8.98
C GLN A 9 0.96 -0.48 -8.64
N GLN A 10 -0.32 -0.12 -8.80
CA GLN A 10 -0.83 1.20 -8.44
C GLN A 10 -0.81 1.49 -6.93
N ALA A 11 -0.73 0.49 -6.06
CA ALA A 11 -0.58 0.69 -4.63
C ALA A 11 0.83 1.19 -4.25
N LEU A 12 1.84 0.84 -5.05
CA LEU A 12 3.23 1.16 -4.77
C LEU A 12 3.46 2.66 -4.93
N ALA A 13 3.92 3.31 -3.87
CA ALA A 13 4.38 4.68 -3.90
C ALA A 13 5.90 4.73 -3.74
N THR A 14 6.51 5.81 -4.23
CA THR A 14 7.94 6.06 -4.06
C THR A 14 8.13 7.35 -3.28
N ARG A 15 8.83 7.28 -2.15
CA ARG A 15 9.11 8.44 -1.30
C ARG A 15 10.60 8.51 -1.06
N GLU A 16 11.20 9.67 -1.35
CA GLU A 16 12.65 9.87 -1.17
C GLU A 16 13.51 8.82 -1.91
N GLY A 17 13.01 8.33 -3.05
CA GLY A 17 13.67 7.28 -3.85
C GLY A 17 13.47 5.85 -3.32
N ARG A 18 12.70 5.67 -2.24
CA ARG A 18 12.42 4.37 -1.63
C ARG A 18 10.98 3.93 -1.90
N PRO A 19 10.77 2.70 -2.41
CA PRO A 19 9.44 2.17 -2.59
C PRO A 19 8.77 1.86 -1.24
N GLY A 20 7.46 2.08 -1.17
CA GLY A 20 6.66 1.86 0.01
C GLY A 20 5.18 1.74 -0.29
N LEU A 21 4.43 1.33 0.72
CA LEU A 21 2.99 1.21 0.71
C LEU A 21 2.37 2.06 1.82
N PHE A 22 1.18 2.59 1.54
CA PHE A 22 0.30 3.13 2.57
C PHE A 22 -0.66 2.05 3.01
N VAL A 23 -0.43 1.52 4.20
CA VAL A 23 -1.26 0.50 4.83
C VAL A 23 -2.26 1.19 5.74
N VAL A 24 -3.54 0.84 5.60
CA VAL A 24 -4.61 1.35 6.45
C VAL A 24 -4.44 0.76 7.85
N MET A 25 -4.41 1.64 8.85
CA MET A 25 -4.30 1.27 10.25
C MET A 25 -5.57 0.56 10.73
N GLU A 26 -5.47 -0.19 11.83
CA GLU A 26 -6.59 -0.97 12.39
C GLU A 26 -7.81 -0.10 12.74
N ASP A 27 -7.61 1.20 13.02
CA ASP A 27 -8.68 2.15 13.27
C ASP A 27 -9.50 2.52 12.00
N GLY A 28 -9.00 2.20 10.80
CA GLY A 28 -9.67 2.42 9.52
C GLY A 28 -9.80 3.89 9.10
N LYS A 29 -9.17 4.82 9.83
CA LYS A 29 -9.25 6.27 9.60
C LYS A 29 -7.90 6.89 9.28
N SER A 30 -6.82 6.14 9.39
CA SER A 30 -5.46 6.62 9.14
C SER A 30 -4.65 5.60 8.34
N VAL A 31 -3.56 6.06 7.74
CA VAL A 31 -2.58 5.21 7.05
C VAL A 31 -1.21 5.28 7.73
N ALA A 32 -0.44 4.20 7.61
CA ALA A 32 0.96 4.15 7.96
C ALA A 32 1.82 3.91 6.73
N TRP A 33 2.93 4.62 6.64
CA TRP A 33 3.94 4.38 5.62
C TRP A 33 4.76 3.14 5.98
N ARG A 34 4.83 2.19 5.05
CA ARG A 34 5.65 0.98 5.18
C ARG A 34 6.59 0.93 3.99
N GLU A 35 7.88 1.10 4.27
CA GLU A 35 8.92 0.86 3.26
C GLU A 35 8.91 -0.63 2.90
N VAL A 36 8.97 -0.92 1.60
CA VAL A 36 8.93 -2.28 1.08
C VAL A 36 10.01 -2.50 0.04
N GLU A 37 10.49 -3.72 -0.04
CA GLU A 37 11.32 -4.16 -1.16
C GLU A 37 10.41 -4.68 -2.27
N VAL A 38 10.66 -4.23 -3.50
CA VAL A 38 9.88 -4.62 -4.67
C VAL A 38 10.51 -5.86 -5.30
N GLY A 39 9.73 -6.93 -5.36
CA GLY A 39 10.11 -8.19 -6.00
C GLY A 39 9.63 -8.25 -7.45
N ILE A 40 8.98 -9.37 -7.78
CA ILE A 40 8.55 -9.71 -9.14
C ILE A 40 7.35 -8.84 -9.55
N ARG A 41 7.38 -8.31 -10.77
CA ARG A 41 6.26 -7.61 -11.41
C ARG A 41 5.60 -8.53 -12.43
N ASP A 42 4.29 -8.73 -12.29
CA ASP A 42 3.49 -9.56 -13.17
C ASP A 42 2.24 -8.79 -13.61
N GLY A 43 2.28 -8.28 -14.86
CA GLY A 43 1.21 -7.45 -15.41
C GLY A 43 0.92 -6.21 -14.56
N GLU A 44 -0.28 -6.14 -14.00
CA GLU A 44 -0.74 -5.03 -13.13
C GLU A 44 -0.46 -5.26 -11.65
N ARG A 45 0.20 -6.36 -11.28
CA ARG A 45 0.50 -6.75 -9.91
C ARG A 45 2.00 -6.79 -9.66
N VAL A 46 2.37 -6.58 -8.40
CA VAL A 46 3.75 -6.60 -7.96
C VAL A 46 3.85 -7.27 -6.60
N GLU A 47 4.84 -8.12 -6.47
CA GLU A 47 5.24 -8.70 -5.21
C GLU A 47 6.06 -7.68 -4.42
N VAL A 48 5.75 -7.52 -3.14
CA VAL A 48 6.47 -6.65 -2.23
C VAL A 48 6.72 -7.36 -0.91
N ALA A 49 7.90 -7.13 -0.34
CA ALA A 49 8.32 -7.69 0.95
C ALA A 49 8.57 -6.56 1.95
N GLY A 50 8.04 -6.69 3.17
CA GLY A 50 8.21 -5.69 4.21
C GLY A 50 7.57 -6.09 5.53
N GLU A 51 7.71 -5.28 6.56
CA GLU A 51 7.13 -5.57 7.88
C GLU A 51 5.82 -4.83 8.09
N GLY A 52 4.80 -5.53 8.62
CA GLY A 52 3.51 -4.91 8.96
C GLY A 52 2.66 -4.61 7.74
N LEU A 53 2.74 -5.46 6.71
CA LEU A 53 1.98 -5.31 5.46
C LEU A 53 0.58 -5.95 5.53
N ARG A 54 -0.02 -5.95 6.72
CA ARG A 54 -1.32 -6.57 6.97
C ARG A 54 -2.45 -5.56 6.82
N GLY A 55 -3.55 -5.99 6.22
CA GLY A 55 -4.77 -5.19 6.12
C GLY A 55 -5.02 -4.66 4.70
N GLN A 56 -5.59 -3.46 4.62
CA GLN A 56 -5.93 -2.82 3.34
C GLN A 56 -4.81 -1.88 2.91
N VAL A 57 -4.56 -1.81 1.59
CA VAL A 57 -3.58 -0.90 1.00
C VAL A 57 -4.29 0.19 0.21
N VAL A 58 -3.74 1.39 0.21
CA VAL A 58 -4.25 2.48 -0.63
C VAL A 58 -3.76 2.30 -2.06
N VAL A 59 -4.69 2.27 -3.01
CA VAL A 59 -4.42 2.12 -4.46
C VAL A 59 -4.67 3.39 -5.28
N LEU A 60 -5.34 4.37 -4.68
CA LEU A 60 -5.71 5.64 -5.31
C LEU A 60 -5.56 6.77 -4.29
N GLY A 61 -4.99 7.89 -4.74
CA GLY A 61 -4.82 9.06 -3.87
C GLY A 61 -3.51 9.10 -3.10
N GLN A 62 -2.64 8.10 -3.22
CA GLN A 62 -1.42 7.99 -2.40
C GLN A 62 -0.45 9.16 -2.53
N GLN A 63 -0.45 9.88 -3.66
CA GLN A 63 0.38 11.08 -3.84
C GLN A 63 0.03 12.23 -2.89
N LEU A 64 -1.13 12.18 -2.24
CA LEU A 64 -1.60 13.19 -1.29
C LEU A 64 -1.37 12.78 0.17
N LEU A 65 -0.90 11.54 0.40
CA LEU A 65 -0.81 10.95 1.73
C LEU A 65 0.61 11.06 2.30
N GLY A 66 0.67 11.26 3.60
CA GLY A 66 1.86 11.12 4.44
C GLY A 66 1.65 10.01 5.48
N ASP A 67 2.68 9.78 6.28
CA ASP A 67 2.57 8.89 7.42
C ASP A 67 1.58 9.49 8.45
N GLY A 68 0.64 8.68 8.94
CA GLY A 68 -0.41 9.12 9.85
C GLY A 68 -1.49 9.98 9.21
N SER A 69 -1.52 10.12 7.88
CA SER A 69 -2.54 10.92 7.22
C SER A 69 -3.94 10.35 7.44
N PRO A 70 -4.93 11.21 7.76
CA PRO A 70 -6.31 10.78 7.88
C PRO A 70 -6.85 10.42 6.49
N ILE A 71 -7.60 9.33 6.45
CA ILE A 71 -8.28 8.85 5.25
C ILE A 71 -9.76 8.62 5.53
N VAL A 72 -10.54 8.59 4.47
CA VAL A 72 -11.91 8.09 4.48
C VAL A 72 -11.97 6.96 3.48
N ILE A 73 -12.31 5.77 3.96
CA ILE A 73 -12.55 4.61 3.09
C ILE A 73 -13.90 4.83 2.41
N SER A 74 -13.86 5.45 1.23
CA SER A 74 -14.99 5.40 0.33
C SER A 74 -15.18 3.94 -0.07
N ASN A 75 -16.38 3.40 0.12
CA ASN A 75 -16.73 2.03 -0.29
C ASN A 75 -16.81 1.93 -1.82
N GLY A 76 -15.70 2.21 -2.50
CA GLY A 76 -15.46 2.04 -3.92
C GLY A 76 -14.99 0.60 -4.13
N SER A 77 -15.95 -0.22 -4.49
CA SER A 77 -15.84 -1.63 -4.85
C SER A 77 -14.63 -1.99 -5.71
N GLU A 78 -13.94 -3.05 -5.27
CA GLU A 78 -13.45 -4.19 -6.06
C GLU A 78 -12.61 -3.89 -7.32
N ALA A 79 -11.29 -4.07 -7.21
CA ALA A 79 -10.47 -4.45 -8.36
C ALA A 79 -10.88 -5.88 -8.79
N ARG A 80 -11.88 -5.97 -9.67
CA ARG A 80 -12.26 -7.23 -10.34
C ARG A 80 -11.30 -7.57 -11.49
N PRO A 81 -11.08 -8.87 -11.75
CA PRO A 81 -10.06 -9.42 -12.66
C PRO A 81 -10.31 -9.15 -14.14
#